data_AF-A0A2G1W8G8-F1
#
_entry.id   AF-A0A2G1W8G8-F1
#
_cell.length_a   1.000
_cell.length_b   1.000
_cell.length_c   1.000
_cell.angle_alpha   90.00
_cell.angle_beta   90.00
_cell.angle_gamma   90.00
#
_symmetry.space_group_name_H-M   'P 1'
#
loop_
_entity.id
_entity.type
_entity.pdbx_description
1 polymer ?
#
loop_
_entity_poly.entity_id
_entity_poly.type
_entity_poly.pdbx_seq_one_letter_code
_entity_poly.pdbx_strand_id
1 'polypeptide(L)'
;MAGRVSKPLPGIANVLGGYISTPSVAPAQEPPEKPKQESAGRAKKSRRQRARLGRPPGVNSTNRAPKEKATLRIDTELMAEYRDWSWDARCQLGELVERALVDYRKRNR
;
A
#
# COMPACT_ATOMS: atom_id res chain seq x y z
N MET A 1 27.52 -2.94 -38.76
CA MET A 1 26.41 -2.32 -38.00
C MET A 1 26.90 -2.06 -36.58
N ALA A 2 27.21 -0.81 -36.23
CA ALA A 2 27.83 -0.46 -34.95
C ALA A 2 26.75 0.01 -33.94
N GLY A 3 26.66 -0.68 -32.80
CA GLY A 3 25.79 -0.32 -31.68
C GLY A 3 26.34 0.88 -30.91
N ARG A 4 25.50 1.87 -30.62
CA ARG A 4 25.85 3.03 -29.79
C ARG A 4 25.71 2.64 -28.32
N VAL A 5 26.85 2.57 -27.62
CA VAL A 5 26.90 2.48 -26.16
C VAL A 5 26.79 3.91 -25.61
N SER A 6 25.69 4.22 -24.93
CA SER A 6 25.48 5.49 -24.24
C SER A 6 26.34 5.55 -22.97
N LYS A 7 27.30 6.48 -22.93
CA LYS A 7 28.10 6.78 -21.74
C LYS A 7 27.24 7.57 -20.72
N PRO A 8 27.24 7.21 -19.42
CA PRO A 8 26.58 8.04 -18.41
C PRO A 8 27.39 9.32 -18.15
N LEU A 9 26.69 10.45 -18.11
CA LEU A 9 27.26 11.76 -17.78
C LEU A 9 27.62 11.82 -16.28
N PRO A 10 28.84 12.21 -15.91
CA PRO A 10 29.18 12.49 -14.53
C PRO A 10 28.61 13.87 -14.13
N GLY A 11 27.87 13.95 -13.01
CA GLY A 11 27.68 15.24 -12.34
C GLY A 11 26.27 15.70 -11.97
N ILE A 12 25.29 14.82 -11.72
CA ILE A 12 24.05 15.22 -11.01
C ILE A 12 23.90 14.45 -9.70
N ALA A 13 25.02 14.28 -9.01
CA ALA A 13 25.04 13.90 -7.60
C ALA A 13 24.90 15.18 -6.76
N ASN A 14 23.89 15.21 -5.90
CA ASN A 14 23.83 16.02 -4.67
C ASN A 14 23.41 17.51 -4.78
N VAL A 15 22.23 17.82 -5.32
CA VAL A 15 21.65 19.20 -5.19
C VAL A 15 20.31 19.23 -4.40
N LEU A 16 19.78 18.10 -3.94
CA LEU A 16 18.56 18.07 -3.09
C LEU A 16 18.83 17.54 -1.67
N GLY A 17 20.04 17.74 -1.15
CA GLY A 17 20.48 17.26 0.16
C GLY A 17 20.35 18.25 1.33
N GLY A 18 19.35 19.14 1.32
CA GLY A 18 19.26 20.24 2.30
C GLY A 18 17.98 20.36 3.14
N TYR A 19 16.87 19.70 2.77
CA TYR A 19 15.56 19.94 3.40
C TYR A 19 14.87 18.73 4.01
N ILE A 20 15.52 17.56 4.00
CA ILE A 20 14.97 16.37 4.65
C ILE A 20 15.63 16.28 6.03
N SER A 21 14.92 16.73 7.07
CA SER A 21 15.20 16.30 8.44
C SER A 21 15.12 14.79 8.50
N THR A 22 16.27 14.12 8.45
CA THR A 22 16.35 12.70 8.77
C THR A 22 16.25 12.57 10.29
N PRO A 23 15.28 11.82 10.84
CA PRO A 23 15.42 11.38 12.23
C PRO A 23 16.65 10.49 12.28
N SER A 24 17.62 10.89 13.10
CA SER A 24 18.84 10.17 13.44
C SER A 24 18.53 8.70 13.72
N VAL A 25 18.86 7.82 12.77
CA VAL A 25 18.85 6.37 12.95
C VAL A 25 19.99 6.06 13.93
N ALA A 26 19.62 5.74 15.17
CA ALA A 26 20.55 5.18 16.14
C ALA A 26 21.13 3.86 15.58
N PRO A 27 22.42 3.56 15.78
CA PRO A 27 23.02 2.32 15.30
C PRO A 27 22.33 1.12 15.96
N ALA A 28 21.99 0.13 15.13
CA ALA A 28 21.40 -1.13 15.55
C ALA A 28 22.34 -1.86 16.52
N GLN A 29 21.96 -1.94 17.78
CA GLN A 29 22.54 -2.91 18.70
C GLN A 29 22.07 -4.31 18.29
N GLU A 30 23.02 -5.18 17.96
CA GLU A 30 22.77 -6.61 17.79
C GLU A 30 22.19 -7.17 19.11
N PRO A 31 21.06 -7.90 19.08
CA PRO A 31 20.55 -8.54 20.28
C PRO A 31 21.48 -9.70 20.68
N PRO A 32 21.80 -9.88 21.98
CA PRO A 32 22.62 -11.00 22.42
C PRO A 32 21.90 -12.33 22.16
N GLU A 33 22.61 -13.29 21.57
CA GLU A 33 22.18 -14.68 21.44
C GLU A 33 21.90 -15.26 22.83
N LYS A 34 20.63 -15.61 23.09
CA LYS A 34 20.25 -16.31 24.32
C LYS A 34 20.58 -17.80 24.18
N PRO A 35 21.12 -18.44 25.23
CA PRO A 35 21.47 -19.86 25.19
C PRO A 35 20.21 -20.74 25.06
N LYS A 36 20.29 -21.76 24.20
CA LYS A 36 19.29 -22.83 24.07
C LYS A 36 19.14 -23.54 25.42
N GLN A 37 17.98 -23.39 26.05
CA GLN A 37 17.59 -24.20 27.19
C GLN A 37 16.55 -25.23 26.73
N GLU A 38 17.00 -26.47 26.57
CA GLU A 38 16.11 -27.63 26.58
C GLU A 38 15.42 -27.73 27.94
N SER A 39 14.11 -27.94 27.94
CA SER A 39 13.44 -28.60 29.06
C SER A 39 12.25 -29.41 28.54
N ALA A 40 12.45 -30.72 28.45
CA ALA A 40 11.38 -31.69 28.44
C ALA A 40 10.63 -31.59 29.79
N GLY A 41 9.32 -31.35 29.75
CA GLY A 41 8.55 -31.12 30.96
C GLY A 41 7.04 -31.16 30.76
N ARG A 42 6.50 -32.39 30.72
CA ARG A 42 5.23 -32.85 31.31
C ARG A 42 4.00 -31.92 31.23
N ALA A 43 3.00 -32.40 30.50
CA ALA A 43 1.66 -31.83 30.33
C ALA A 43 1.06 -31.20 31.61
N LYS A 44 0.63 -29.94 31.48
CA LYS A 44 -0.35 -29.30 32.38
C LYS A 44 -1.50 -28.76 31.54
N LYS A 45 -2.72 -29.15 31.92
CA LYS A 45 -4.02 -28.83 31.31
C LYS A 45 -4.08 -27.35 30.90
N SER A 46 -4.27 -27.09 29.61
CA SER A 46 -4.35 -25.75 29.06
C SER A 46 -5.54 -25.00 29.68
N ARG A 47 -5.24 -23.95 30.44
CA ARG A 47 -6.24 -22.96 30.87
C ARG A 47 -6.88 -22.39 29.61
N ARG A 48 -8.21 -22.36 29.57
CA ARG A 48 -9.03 -21.79 28.47
C ARG A 48 -8.41 -20.47 28.01
N GLN A 49 -7.89 -20.45 26.78
CA GLN A 49 -7.39 -19.24 26.16
C GLN A 49 -8.55 -18.23 26.12
N ARG A 50 -8.44 -17.14 26.89
CA ARG A 50 -9.31 -15.99 26.72
C ARG A 50 -9.28 -15.60 25.25
N ALA A 51 -10.45 -15.56 24.60
CA ALA A 51 -10.56 -15.02 23.26
C ALA A 51 -9.89 -13.64 23.27
N ARG A 52 -8.87 -13.47 22.43
CA ARG A 52 -8.23 -12.17 22.23
C ARG A 52 -9.34 -11.23 21.77
N LEU A 53 -9.77 -10.30 22.64
CA LEU A 53 -10.69 -9.20 22.30
C LEU A 53 -9.96 -8.17 21.41
N GLY A 54 -9.27 -8.64 20.38
CA GLY A 54 -8.53 -7.84 19.43
C GLY A 54 -9.31 -7.81 18.13
N ARG A 55 -9.60 -6.58 17.68
CA ARG A 55 -10.31 -6.14 16.46
C ARG A 55 -11.54 -6.98 16.08
N PRO A 56 -12.74 -6.37 16.00
CA PRO A 56 -13.92 -7.07 15.48
C PRO A 56 -13.61 -7.70 14.12
N PRO A 57 -14.15 -8.89 13.83
CA PRO A 57 -13.89 -9.59 12.57
C PRO A 57 -14.21 -8.63 11.42
N GLY A 58 -13.20 -8.38 10.59
CA GLY A 58 -13.36 -7.54 9.40
C GLY A 58 -14.45 -8.13 8.53
N VAL A 59 -15.37 -7.28 8.06
CA VAL A 59 -16.42 -7.70 7.14
C VAL A 59 -15.73 -8.15 5.85
N ASN A 60 -15.66 -9.47 5.65
CA ASN A 60 -15.19 -10.03 4.40
C ASN A 60 -16.22 -9.67 3.33
N SER A 61 -15.85 -8.78 2.41
CA SER A 61 -16.65 -8.41 1.25
C SER A 61 -16.74 -9.61 0.29
N THR A 62 -17.47 -10.66 0.66
CA THR A 62 -17.60 -11.92 -0.08
C THR A 62 -18.49 -11.83 -1.32
N ASN A 63 -19.16 -10.69 -1.55
CA ASN A 63 -20.10 -10.51 -2.66
C ASN A 63 -19.65 -9.47 -3.69
N ARG A 64 -18.34 -9.15 -3.75
CA ARG A 64 -17.82 -8.22 -4.76
C ARG A 64 -17.28 -9.02 -5.94
N ALA A 65 -17.74 -8.70 -7.15
CA ALA A 65 -17.17 -9.22 -8.38
C ALA A 65 -15.64 -9.01 -8.37
N PRO A 66 -14.85 -9.93 -8.97
CA PRO A 66 -13.41 -9.79 -9.03
C PRO A 66 -13.06 -8.45 -9.69
N LYS A 67 -12.30 -7.61 -8.99
CA LYS A 67 -11.81 -6.33 -9.49
C LYS A 67 -10.31 -6.42 -9.74
N GLU A 68 -9.89 -6.07 -10.94
CA GLU A 68 -8.49 -5.88 -11.27
C GLU A 68 -8.06 -4.46 -10.87
N LYS A 69 -6.87 -4.33 -10.27
CA LYS A 69 -6.31 -3.04 -9.89
C LYS A 69 -5.50 -2.47 -11.06
N ALA A 70 -5.95 -1.34 -11.59
CA ALA A 70 -5.23 -0.59 -12.62
C ALA A 70 -4.76 0.77 -12.09
N THR A 71 -3.64 1.27 -12.61
CA THR A 71 -3.15 2.63 -12.36
C THR A 71 -3.37 3.46 -13.62
N LEU A 72 -4.10 4.57 -13.49
CA LEU A 72 -4.41 5.48 -14.59
C LEU A 72 -3.68 6.81 -14.39
N ARG A 73 -3.24 7.43 -15.48
CA ARG A 73 -2.80 8.82 -15.49
C ARG A 73 -3.97 9.68 -15.93
N ILE A 74 -4.39 10.60 -15.08
CA ILE A 74 -5.53 11.49 -15.28
C ILE A 74 -5.02 12.91 -15.07
N ASP A 75 -5.59 13.85 -15.81
CA ASP A 75 -5.34 15.27 -15.60
C ASP A 75 -5.67 15.68 -14.16
N THR A 76 -4.88 16.59 -13.59
CA THR A 76 -5.01 17.00 -12.20
C THR A 76 -6.29 17.77 -11.90
N GLU A 77 -6.76 18.60 -12.84
CA GLU A 77 -7.98 19.38 -12.67
C GLU A 77 -9.20 18.47 -12.71
N LEU A 78 -9.23 17.56 -13.69
CA LEU A 78 -10.28 16.55 -13.80
C LEU A 78 -10.35 15.65 -12.56
N MET A 79 -9.20 15.26 -12.00
CA MET A 79 -9.15 14.48 -10.76
C MET A 79 -9.69 15.26 -9.55
N ALA A 80 -9.46 16.57 -9.49
CA ALA A 80 -10.00 17.42 -8.43
C ALA A 80 -11.53 17.51 -8.51
N GLU A 81 -12.08 17.71 -9.71
CA GLU A 81 -13.53 17.76 -9.95
C GLU A 81 -14.21 16.44 -9.57
N TYR A 82 -13.65 15.30 -10.02
CA TYR A 82 -14.20 13.98 -9.67
C TYR A 82 -14.12 13.68 -8.18
N ARG A 83 -13.07 14.18 -7.51
CA ARG A 83 -12.99 14.07 -6.06
C ARG A 83 -14.14 14.82 -5.43
N ASP A 84 -14.41 16.07 -5.80
CA ASP A 84 -15.48 16.87 -5.22
C ASP A 84 -16.86 16.22 -5.48
N TRP A 85 -17.11 15.75 -6.70
CA TRP A 85 -18.31 14.99 -7.03
C TRP A 85 -18.47 13.70 -6.22
N SER A 86 -17.37 13.04 -5.83
CA SER A 86 -17.46 11.85 -4.99
C SER A 86 -18.00 12.15 -3.58
N TRP A 87 -17.78 13.37 -3.07
CA TRP A 87 -18.37 13.82 -1.81
C TRP A 87 -19.88 14.06 -1.94
N ASP A 88 -20.30 14.72 -3.02
CA ASP A 88 -21.71 14.98 -3.30
C ASP A 88 -22.49 13.67 -3.51
N ALA A 89 -21.91 12.74 -4.27
CA ALA A 89 -22.50 11.44 -4.57
C ALA A 89 -22.41 10.43 -3.40
N ARG A 90 -21.73 10.77 -2.30
CA ARG A 90 -21.54 9.93 -1.11
C ARG A 90 -20.98 8.54 -1.45
N CYS A 91 -20.04 8.48 -2.38
CA CYS A 91 -19.42 7.22 -2.83
C CYS A 91 -17.89 7.31 -2.88
N GLN A 92 -17.23 6.16 -2.96
CA GLN A 92 -15.77 6.15 -3.13
C GLN A 92 -15.40 6.65 -4.54
N LEU A 93 -14.35 7.46 -4.64
CA LEU A 93 -13.86 8.00 -5.92
C LEU A 93 -13.66 6.92 -7.01
N GLY A 94 -13.10 5.76 -6.64
CA GLY A 94 -12.92 4.65 -7.56
C GLY A 94 -14.24 4.11 -8.15
N GLU A 95 -15.33 4.14 -7.39
CA GLU A 95 -16.65 3.73 -7.88
C GLU A 95 -17.25 4.77 -8.83
N LEU A 96 -16.98 6.06 -8.59
CA LEU A 96 -17.38 7.12 -9.50
C LEU A 96 -16.65 7.00 -10.85
N VAL A 97 -15.34 6.76 -10.82
CA VAL A 97 -14.54 6.52 -12.03
C VAL A 97 -15.01 5.27 -12.77
N GLU A 98 -15.34 4.19 -12.05
CA GLU A 98 -15.88 2.96 -12.64
C GLU A 98 -17.21 3.23 -13.37
N ARG A 99 -18.14 3.99 -12.77
CA ARG A 99 -19.39 4.39 -13.42
C ARG A 99 -19.14 5.21 -14.69
N ALA A 100 -18.23 6.18 -14.63
CA ALA A 100 -17.88 7.00 -15.80
C ALA A 100 -17.30 6.16 -16.95
N LEU A 101 -16.44 5.18 -16.66
CA LEU A 101 -15.90 4.26 -17.66
C LEU A 101 -16.98 3.34 -18.26
N VAL A 102 -17.92 2.85 -17.45
CA VAL A 102 -19.06 2.06 -17.93
C VAL A 102 -19.93 2.89 -18.87
N ASP A 103 -20.23 4.14 -18.51
CA ASP A 103 -21.05 5.03 -19.32
C ASP A 103 -20.34 5.43 -20.62
N TYR A 104 -19.04 5.70 -20.57
CA TYR A 104 -18.22 5.92 -21.77
C TYR A 104 -18.27 4.70 -22.70
N ARG A 105 -18.13 3.48 -22.16
CA ARG A 105 -18.24 2.24 -22.96
C ARG A 105 -19.61 2.09 -23.62
N LYS A 106 -20.70 2.47 -22.94
CA LYS A 106 -22.06 2.41 -23.49
C LYS A 106 -22.29 3.40 -24.63
N ARG A 107 -21.66 4.60 -24.56
CA ARG A 107 -21.82 5.65 -25.58
C ARG A 107 -20.99 5.39 -26.84
N ASN A 108 -19.87 4.69 -26.73
CA ASN A 108 -18.95 4.42 -27.84
C ASN A 108 -19.11 3.03 -28.46
N ARG A 109 -20.25 2.37 -28.22
CA ARG A 109 -20.60 1.08 -28.78
C ARG A 109 -21.89 1.20 -29.56
#